data_AF-A0A522T6A2-F1
#
_entry.id   AF-A0A522T6A2-F1
#
_cell.length_a   1.000
_cell.length_b   1.000
_cell.length_c   1.000
_cell.angle_alpha   90.00
_cell.angle_beta   90.00
_cell.angle_gamma   90.00
#
_symmetry.space_group_name_H-M   'P 1'
#
loop_
_entity.id
_entity.type
_entity.pdbx_description
1 polymer ?
#
loop_
_entity_poly.entity_id
_entity_poly.type
_entity_poly.pdbx_seq_one_letter_code
_entity_poly.pdbx_strand_id
1 'polypeptide(L)'
;MLSPVLWCYGVFGAVIVTAIITLCVRRGGDAVLWLGAVCYAAPLAAFGSQHLTLHRAIAALIPPWIPWHDFWAYFVGTCFIAAGLSLVTRVQGRLAASLVALVFFLFVLLMDIPGWLHQPGNRFALALALRELAFSGGALAGAAALTGHRLARGPAWLRHTTRLPLGRAGGPASPSPAFTGDRRLSEIQATAARYFVAIAILYYSLEQFLHANYVPGIPLNRVTPPGLFGHAFWTYFAAVIYAVAGVLLLRNKHTRSAATALGATVLVVVAAVYVPMAVALRNLIGFNFLADTLMFAGALFLLAAAMPVTPSASAGDHERDKSSEPRARAAGPSLP
;
A
#
# COMPACT_ATOMS: atom_id res chain seq x y z
N MET A 1 6.05 -29.53 19.24
CA MET A 1 6.40 -28.24 18.59
C MET A 1 5.12 -27.60 18.07
N LEU A 2 4.88 -26.31 18.32
CA LEU A 2 3.75 -25.58 17.74
C LEU A 2 3.84 -25.62 16.21
N SER A 3 2.73 -25.92 15.52
CA SER A 3 2.72 -25.97 14.05
C SER A 3 3.13 -24.62 13.45
N PRO A 4 3.88 -24.56 12.33
CA PRO A 4 4.32 -23.30 11.70
C PRO A 4 3.19 -22.28 11.46
N VAL A 5 1.98 -22.76 11.17
CA VAL A 5 0.80 -21.91 11.00
C VAL A 5 0.41 -21.15 12.28
N LEU A 6 0.59 -21.76 13.46
CA LEU A 6 0.31 -21.10 14.75
C LEU A 6 1.30 -19.98 15.04
N TRP A 7 2.58 -20.15 14.67
CA TRP A 7 3.57 -19.07 14.73
C TRP A 7 3.17 -17.88 13.85
N CYS A 8 2.67 -18.16 12.65
CA CYS A 8 2.19 -17.12 11.73
C CYS A 8 1.04 -16.33 12.36
N TYR A 9 0.00 -17.01 12.87
CA TYR A 9 -1.13 -16.35 13.54
C TYR A 9 -0.71 -15.61 14.82
N GLY A 10 0.24 -16.16 15.58
CA GLY A 10 0.76 -15.53 16.80
C GLY A 10 1.49 -14.23 16.51
N VAL A 11 2.42 -14.22 15.56
CA VAL A 11 3.15 -13.01 15.15
C VAL A 11 2.22 -12.00 14.49
N PHE A 12 1.31 -12.45 13.63
CA PHE A 12 0.27 -11.62 13.04
C PHE A 12 -0.56 -10.90 14.13
N GLY A 13 -1.09 -11.66 15.09
CA GLY A 13 -1.89 -11.14 16.20
C GLY A 13 -1.11 -10.16 17.08
N ALA A 14 0.16 -10.45 17.38
CA ALA A 14 1.03 -9.57 18.15
C ALA A 14 1.22 -8.19 17.48
N VAL A 15 1.38 -8.15 16.15
CA VAL A 15 1.47 -6.89 15.41
C VAL A 15 0.15 -6.13 15.43
N ILE A 16 -0.99 -6.81 15.30
CA ILE A 16 -2.32 -6.18 15.41
C ILE A 16 -2.51 -5.57 16.80
N VAL A 17 -2.20 -6.31 17.87
CA VAL A 17 -2.30 -5.81 19.25
C VAL A 17 -1.39 -4.59 19.44
N THR A 18 -0.14 -4.66 18.96
CA THR A 18 0.80 -3.53 19.02
C THR A 18 0.26 -2.30 18.28
N ALA A 19 -0.37 -2.50 17.12
CA ALA A 19 -1.00 -1.42 16.38
C ALA A 19 -2.17 -0.79 17.12
N ILE A 20 -3.04 -1.59 17.74
CA ILE A 20 -4.18 -1.11 18.55
C ILE A 20 -3.66 -0.28 19.73
N ILE A 21 -2.69 -0.80 20.49
CA ILE A 21 -2.06 -0.07 21.60
C ILE A 21 -1.48 1.26 21.09
N THR A 22 -0.76 1.22 19.97
CA THR A 22 -0.16 2.43 19.39
C THR A 22 -1.21 3.46 18.96
N LEU A 23 -2.34 3.02 18.40
CA LEU A 23 -3.44 3.89 18.00
C LEU A 23 -4.13 4.54 19.22
N CYS A 24 -4.33 3.77 20.30
CA CYS A 24 -4.89 4.27 21.55
C CYS A 24 -4.00 5.34 22.19
N VAL A 25 -2.66 5.15 22.14
CA VAL A 25 -1.68 6.09 22.69
C VAL A 25 -1.50 7.32 21.77
N ARG A 26 -1.40 7.10 20.46
CA ARG A 26 -1.15 8.16 19.46
C ARG A 26 -2.48 8.61 18.85
N ARG A 27 -3.25 9.39 19.62
CA ARG A 27 -4.52 9.96 19.14
C ARG A 27 -4.28 10.88 17.93
N GLY A 28 -5.10 10.72 16.89
CA GLY A 28 -5.06 11.52 15.66
C GLY A 28 -4.10 11.00 14.58
N GLY A 29 -4.51 11.08 13.31
CA GLY A 29 -3.73 10.64 12.16
C GLY A 29 -4.61 10.35 10.95
N ASP A 30 -3.99 10.20 9.78
CA ASP A 30 -4.71 9.74 8.59
C ASP A 30 -5.13 8.28 8.80
N ALA A 31 -6.44 8.03 8.86
CA ALA A 31 -7.02 6.71 9.04
C ALA A 31 -6.64 5.76 7.89
N VAL A 32 -6.51 6.28 6.67
CA VAL A 32 -6.11 5.50 5.48
C VAL A 32 -4.68 4.99 5.64
N LEU A 33 -3.77 5.86 6.11
CA LEU A 33 -2.38 5.46 6.37
C LEU A 33 -2.29 4.42 7.49
N TRP A 34 -3.06 4.58 8.56
CA TRP A 34 -3.08 3.62 9.66
C TRP A 34 -3.62 2.26 9.23
N LEU A 35 -4.76 2.24 8.53
CA LEU A 35 -5.33 1.01 7.99
C LEU A 35 -4.35 0.32 7.05
N GLY A 36 -3.73 1.07 6.13
CA GLY A 36 -2.71 0.55 5.22
C GLY A 36 -1.50 -0.02 5.96
N ALA A 37 -0.98 0.68 6.97
CA ALA A 37 0.14 0.21 7.76
C ALA A 37 -0.16 -1.10 8.49
N VAL A 38 -1.35 -1.24 9.08
CA VAL A 38 -1.74 -2.47 9.82
C VAL A 38 -1.95 -3.64 8.86
N CYS A 39 -2.73 -3.43 7.79
CA CYS A 39 -2.98 -4.46 6.78
C CYS A 39 -1.71 -4.89 6.04
N TYR A 40 -0.69 -4.04 5.94
CA TYR A 40 0.60 -4.40 5.34
C TYR A 40 1.55 -5.07 6.36
N ALA A 41 1.66 -4.50 7.57
CA ALA A 41 2.65 -4.92 8.56
C ALA A 41 2.36 -6.28 9.19
N ALA A 42 1.09 -6.61 9.46
CA ALA A 42 0.75 -7.86 10.12
C ALA A 42 1.03 -9.09 9.23
N PRO A 43 0.63 -9.12 7.94
CA PRO A 43 1.07 -10.16 7.01
C PRO A 43 2.59 -10.20 6.84
N LEU A 44 3.25 -9.06 6.67
CA LEU A 44 4.71 -8.98 6.49
C LEU A 44 5.45 -9.67 7.65
N ALA A 45 5.09 -9.35 8.89
CA ALA A 45 5.70 -9.98 10.06
C ALA A 45 5.41 -11.48 10.14
N ALA A 46 4.20 -11.90 9.76
CA ALA A 46 3.85 -13.32 9.72
C ALA A 46 4.66 -14.09 8.66
N PHE A 47 4.89 -13.52 7.47
CA PHE A 47 5.83 -14.08 6.49
C PHE A 47 7.26 -14.11 7.02
N GLY A 48 7.64 -13.12 7.83
CA GLY A 48 8.89 -13.17 8.59
C GLY A 48 8.99 -14.38 9.51
N SER A 49 7.91 -14.77 10.20
CA SER A 49 7.88 -15.99 11.01
C SER A 49 7.98 -17.29 10.18
N GLN A 50 7.48 -17.27 8.92
CA GLN A 50 7.66 -18.39 7.99
C GLN A 50 9.11 -18.56 7.56
N HIS A 51 9.83 -17.46 7.34
CA HIS A 51 11.27 -17.48 7.09
C HIS A 51 12.07 -18.18 8.20
N LEU A 52 11.63 -18.06 9.45
CA LEU A 52 12.27 -18.73 10.59
C LEU A 52 11.83 -20.19 10.73
N THR A 53 10.53 -20.47 10.61
CA THR A 53 9.95 -21.80 10.89
C THR A 53 9.99 -22.76 9.70
N LEU A 54 10.08 -22.24 8.48
CA LEU A 54 10.13 -22.97 7.20
C LEU A 54 11.43 -22.68 6.45
N HIS A 55 12.51 -22.32 7.17
CA HIS A 55 13.77 -21.85 6.60
C HIS A 55 14.30 -22.77 5.49
N ARG A 56 14.21 -24.10 5.62
CA ARG A 56 14.67 -25.06 4.59
C ARG A 56 13.90 -24.92 3.27
N ALA A 57 12.57 -24.76 3.35
CA ALA A 57 11.74 -24.61 2.17
C ALA A 57 12.02 -23.27 1.47
N ILE A 58 12.29 -22.21 2.24
CA ILE A 58 12.58 -20.88 1.71
C ILE A 58 14.01 -20.80 1.16
N ALA A 59 14.99 -21.39 1.85
CA ALA A 59 16.37 -21.51 1.39
C ALA A 59 16.47 -22.27 0.05
N ALA A 60 15.56 -23.22 -0.21
CA ALA A 60 15.50 -23.94 -1.48
C ALA A 60 14.97 -23.08 -2.66
N LEU A 61 14.31 -21.95 -2.38
CA LEU A 61 13.86 -21.01 -3.42
C LEU A 61 14.97 -20.06 -3.87
N ILE A 62 16.01 -19.88 -3.05
CA ILE A 62 17.11 -18.96 -3.34
C ILE A 62 17.93 -19.49 -4.52
N PRO A 63 18.21 -18.67 -5.55
CA PRO A 63 19.00 -19.10 -6.71
C PRO A 63 20.38 -19.68 -6.32
N PRO A 64 20.83 -20.77 -6.96
CA PRO A 64 22.07 -21.48 -6.57
C PRO A 64 23.36 -20.65 -6.59
N TRP A 65 23.38 -19.52 -7.29
CA TRP A 65 24.55 -18.63 -7.39
C TRP A 65 24.69 -17.70 -6.17
N ILE A 66 23.67 -17.58 -5.32
CA ILE A 66 23.73 -16.80 -4.08
C ILE A 66 24.29 -17.71 -2.98
N PRO A 67 25.39 -17.38 -2.29
CA PRO A 67 25.88 -18.21 -1.19
C PRO A 67 25.04 -18.02 0.08
N TRP A 68 25.20 -18.94 1.05
CA TRP A 68 24.63 -18.85 2.41
C TRP A 68 23.09 -18.74 2.46
N HIS A 69 22.37 -19.62 1.77
CA HIS A 69 20.91 -19.58 1.67
C HIS A 69 20.19 -19.53 3.04
N ASP A 70 20.63 -20.33 4.02
CA ASP A 70 20.04 -20.33 5.36
C ASP A 70 20.21 -18.98 6.06
N PHE A 71 21.39 -18.34 5.92
CA PHE A 71 21.61 -17.01 6.49
C PHE A 71 20.60 -16.00 5.93
N TRP A 72 20.39 -15.98 4.62
CA TRP A 72 19.45 -15.06 3.99
C TRP A 72 18.01 -15.34 4.42
N ALA A 73 17.60 -16.61 4.53
CA ALA A 73 16.29 -16.98 5.04
C ALA A 73 16.06 -16.40 6.45
N TYR A 74 16.97 -16.64 7.40
CA TYR A 74 16.84 -16.10 8.76
C TYR A 74 16.94 -14.57 8.82
N PHE A 75 17.85 -13.98 8.06
CA PHE A 75 18.09 -12.53 8.03
C PHE A 75 16.86 -11.78 7.53
N VAL A 76 16.34 -12.15 6.35
CA VAL A 76 15.13 -11.52 5.80
C VAL A 76 13.93 -11.73 6.72
N GLY A 77 13.77 -12.93 7.28
CA GLY A 77 12.68 -13.22 8.22
C GLY A 77 12.67 -12.30 9.44
N THR A 78 13.84 -12.11 10.03
CA THR A 78 14.04 -11.21 11.17
C THR A 78 13.76 -9.75 10.78
N CYS A 79 14.26 -9.31 9.62
CA CYS A 79 14.00 -7.98 9.09
C CYS A 79 12.51 -7.72 8.81
N PHE A 80 11.75 -8.71 8.33
CA PHE A 80 10.32 -8.59 8.09
C PHE A 80 9.51 -8.41 9.38
N ILE A 81 9.86 -9.15 10.44
CA ILE A 81 9.23 -8.97 11.76
C ILE A 81 9.56 -7.57 12.32
N ALA A 82 10.83 -7.17 12.28
CA ALA A 82 11.27 -5.86 12.75
C ALA A 82 10.62 -4.71 11.95
N ALA A 83 10.50 -4.86 10.63
CA ALA A 83 9.83 -3.90 9.77
C ALA A 83 8.34 -3.81 10.08
N GLY A 84 7.65 -4.93 10.28
CA GLY A 84 6.24 -4.94 10.68
C GLY A 84 6.00 -4.14 11.97
N LEU A 85 6.82 -4.37 13.00
CA LEU A 85 6.77 -3.63 14.26
C LEU A 85 7.11 -2.14 14.06
N SER A 86 8.12 -1.82 13.25
CA SER A 86 8.53 -0.46 12.93
C SER A 86 7.42 0.34 12.22
N LEU A 87 6.70 -0.29 11.28
CA LEU A 87 5.60 0.33 10.55
C LEU A 87 4.43 0.69 11.46
N VAL A 88 4.05 -0.18 12.39
CA VAL A 88 2.93 0.08 13.31
C VAL A 88 3.32 1.03 14.45
N THR A 89 4.51 0.92 15.03
CA THR A 89 4.97 1.82 16.11
C THR A 89 5.38 3.21 15.62
N ARG A 90 5.62 3.34 14.30
CA ARG A 90 6.21 4.52 13.62
C ARG A 90 7.66 4.81 14.02
N VAL A 91 8.33 3.91 14.74
CA VAL A 91 9.76 4.04 15.07
C VAL A 91 10.57 3.68 13.83
N GLN A 92 11.26 4.66 13.24
CA GLN A 92 11.98 4.50 11.96
C GLN A 92 11.14 3.99 10.77
N GLY A 93 9.81 4.17 10.80
CA GLY A 93 8.90 3.59 9.79
C GLY A 93 9.24 3.95 8.32
N ARG A 94 9.79 5.14 8.06
CA ARG A 94 10.25 5.52 6.70
C ARG A 94 11.41 4.64 6.22
N LEU A 95 12.38 4.39 7.09
CA LEU A 95 13.54 3.55 6.77
C LEU A 95 13.08 2.11 6.57
N ALA A 96 12.27 1.57 7.48
CA ALA A 96 11.72 0.23 7.36
C ALA A 96 10.92 0.05 6.06
N ALA A 97 10.03 0.99 5.74
CA ALA A 97 9.28 0.96 4.48
C ALA A 97 10.20 0.98 3.24
N SER A 98 11.23 1.84 3.22
CA SER A 98 12.20 1.88 2.11
C SER A 98 13.00 0.59 1.98
N LEU A 99 13.42 -0.02 3.09
CA LEU A 99 14.16 -1.28 3.08
C LEU A 99 13.30 -2.45 2.63
N VAL A 100 12.04 -2.52 3.09
CA VAL A 100 11.08 -3.53 2.63
C VAL A 100 10.80 -3.38 1.13
N ALA A 101 10.61 -2.15 0.65
CA ALA A 101 10.46 -1.88 -0.77
C ALA A 101 11.65 -2.39 -1.59
N LEU A 102 12.87 -2.13 -1.11
CA LEU A 102 14.10 -2.60 -1.73
C LEU A 102 14.18 -4.12 -1.76
N VAL A 103 13.90 -4.80 -0.65
CA VAL A 103 13.97 -6.27 -0.58
C VAL A 103 12.98 -6.92 -1.56
N PHE A 104 11.71 -6.49 -1.57
CA PHE A 104 10.74 -7.01 -2.54
C PHE A 104 11.13 -6.71 -3.99
N PHE A 105 11.68 -5.53 -4.26
CA PHE A 105 12.17 -5.20 -5.59
C PHE A 105 13.35 -6.10 -6.01
N LEU A 106 14.24 -6.43 -5.08
CA LEU A 106 15.34 -7.37 -5.33
C LEU A 106 14.82 -8.79 -5.56
N PHE A 107 13.78 -9.24 -4.87
CA PHE A 107 13.14 -10.54 -5.16
C PHE A 107 12.60 -10.58 -6.59
N VAL A 108 11.91 -9.51 -7.02
CA VAL A 108 11.43 -9.39 -8.39
C VAL A 108 12.57 -9.51 -9.40
N LEU A 109 13.66 -8.76 -9.22
CA LEU A 109 14.76 -8.70 -10.18
C LEU A 109 15.65 -9.94 -10.18
N LEU A 110 15.93 -10.51 -9.00
CA LEU A 110 16.94 -11.56 -8.84
C LEU A 110 16.33 -12.96 -8.86
N MET A 111 15.03 -13.10 -8.58
CA MET A 111 14.36 -14.39 -8.42
C MET A 111 13.13 -14.51 -9.33
N ASP A 112 12.16 -13.61 -9.23
CA ASP A 112 10.86 -13.81 -9.89
C ASP A 112 10.91 -13.60 -11.40
N ILE A 113 11.53 -12.51 -11.87
CA ILE A 113 11.70 -12.25 -13.31
C ILE A 113 12.58 -13.33 -13.95
N PRO A 114 13.78 -13.67 -13.42
CA PRO A 114 14.56 -14.79 -13.95
C PRO A 114 13.77 -16.10 -13.95
N GLY A 115 13.03 -16.40 -12.88
CA GLY A 115 12.18 -17.58 -12.79
C GLY A 115 11.10 -17.63 -13.89
N TRP A 116 10.42 -16.51 -14.14
CA TRP A 116 9.44 -16.41 -15.22
C TRP A 116 10.08 -16.48 -16.61
N LEU A 117 11.27 -15.90 -16.83
CA LEU A 117 11.97 -15.95 -18.12
C LEU A 117 12.38 -17.38 -18.53
N HIS A 118 12.59 -18.28 -17.57
CA HIS A 118 12.82 -19.70 -17.87
C HIS A 118 11.55 -20.41 -18.39
N GLN A 119 10.35 -19.89 -18.08
CA GLN A 119 9.06 -20.41 -18.55
C GLN A 119 8.08 -19.27 -18.88
N PRO A 120 8.28 -18.50 -19.96
CA PRO A 120 7.52 -17.25 -20.19
C PRO A 120 6.00 -17.45 -20.33
N GLY A 121 5.54 -18.64 -20.70
CA GLY A 121 4.12 -19.00 -20.75
C GLY A 121 3.46 -19.25 -19.38
N ASN A 122 4.24 -19.26 -18.29
CA ASN A 122 3.72 -19.49 -16.96
C ASN A 122 3.11 -18.20 -16.38
N ARG A 123 1.81 -18.03 -16.61
CA ARG A 123 1.01 -16.89 -16.10
C ARG A 123 1.07 -16.73 -14.57
N PHE A 124 1.20 -17.82 -13.81
CA PHE A 124 1.29 -17.75 -12.36
C PHE A 124 2.64 -17.22 -11.87
N ALA A 125 3.73 -17.54 -12.57
CA ALA A 125 5.04 -16.97 -12.29
C ALA A 125 5.05 -15.46 -12.57
N LEU A 126 4.40 -15.01 -13.65
CA LEU A 126 4.23 -13.58 -13.92
C LEU A 126 3.34 -12.89 -12.88
N ALA A 127 2.23 -13.53 -12.49
CA ALA A 127 1.36 -13.03 -11.43
C ALA A 127 2.09 -12.86 -10.09
N LEU A 128 2.96 -13.82 -9.76
CA LEU A 128 3.82 -13.80 -8.58
C LEU A 128 4.81 -12.64 -8.62
N ALA A 129 5.53 -12.47 -9.74
CA ALA A 129 6.47 -11.36 -9.93
C ALA A 129 5.77 -9.99 -9.80
N LEU A 130 4.58 -9.85 -10.39
CA LEU A 130 3.78 -8.63 -10.27
C LEU A 130 3.23 -8.40 -8.86
N ARG A 131 3.02 -9.47 -8.07
CA ARG A 131 2.57 -9.36 -6.67
C ARG A 131 3.68 -8.76 -5.83
N GLU A 132 4.88 -9.31 -5.96
CA GLU A 132 6.07 -8.82 -5.26
C GLU A 132 6.41 -7.39 -5.68
N LEU A 133 6.22 -7.06 -6.97
CA LEU A 133 6.36 -5.68 -7.46
C LEU A 133 5.34 -4.73 -6.82
N ALA A 134 4.07 -5.14 -6.71
CA ALA A 134 3.05 -4.34 -6.04
C ALA A 134 3.29 -4.23 -4.54
N PHE A 135 3.83 -5.25 -3.88
CA PHE A 135 4.25 -5.20 -2.48
C PHE A 135 5.41 -4.22 -2.27
N SER A 136 6.40 -4.22 -3.15
CA SER A 136 7.44 -3.19 -3.20
C SER A 136 6.82 -1.79 -3.36
N GLY A 137 5.87 -1.65 -4.30
CA GLY A 137 5.14 -0.39 -4.52
C GLY A 137 4.38 0.09 -3.28
N GLY A 138 3.69 -0.81 -2.56
CA GLY A 138 3.02 -0.50 -1.30
C GLY A 138 3.97 0.05 -0.23
N ALA A 139 5.15 -0.55 -0.10
CA ALA A 139 6.17 -0.08 0.82
C ALA A 139 6.78 1.27 0.40
N LEU A 140 7.04 1.50 -0.89
CA LEU A 140 7.46 2.81 -1.43
C LEU A 140 6.42 3.89 -1.13
N ALA A 141 5.13 3.58 -1.33
CA ALA A 141 4.04 4.48 -0.98
C ALA A 141 3.99 4.75 0.52
N GLY A 142 4.20 3.74 1.36
CA GLY A 142 4.31 3.92 2.81
C GLY A 142 5.45 4.88 3.20
N ALA A 143 6.62 4.73 2.59
CA ALA A 143 7.75 5.64 2.80
C ALA A 143 7.43 7.08 2.38
N ALA A 144 6.77 7.24 1.21
CA ALA A 144 6.31 8.54 0.71
C ALA A 144 5.26 9.17 1.65
N ALA A 145 4.23 8.43 2.05
CA ALA A 145 3.17 8.91 2.94
C ALA A 145 3.72 9.35 4.31
N LEU A 146 4.67 8.60 4.88
CA LEU A 146 5.33 8.96 6.14
C LEU A 146 6.21 10.21 5.98
N THR A 147 6.85 10.40 4.83
CA THR A 147 7.59 11.63 4.50
C THR A 147 6.63 12.81 4.39
N GLY A 148 5.55 12.68 3.63
CA GLY A 148 4.50 13.69 3.49
C GLY A 148 3.93 14.14 4.84
N HIS A 149 3.62 13.21 5.74
CA HIS A 149 3.17 13.54 7.09
C HIS A 149 4.22 14.26 7.94
N ARG A 150 5.50 13.90 7.81
CA ARG A 150 6.59 14.61 8.50
C ARG A 150 6.71 16.05 7.98
N LEU A 151 6.70 16.23 6.67
CA LEU A 151 6.75 17.56 6.04
C LEU A 151 5.53 18.40 6.43
N ALA A 152 4.34 17.79 6.45
CA ALA A 152 3.09 18.41 6.88
C ALA A 152 2.96 18.60 8.41
N ARG A 153 3.95 18.21 9.21
CA ARG A 153 4.05 18.62 10.64
C ARG A 153 5.13 19.67 10.87
N GLY A 154 5.96 19.98 9.87
CA GLY A 154 6.96 21.04 9.93
C GLY A 154 6.34 22.44 10.05
N PRO A 155 7.13 23.46 10.44
CA PRO A 155 6.63 24.83 10.62
C PRO A 155 5.96 25.38 9.35
N ALA A 156 4.93 26.22 9.52
CA ALA A 156 4.00 26.64 8.46
C ALA A 156 4.68 27.32 7.25
N TRP A 157 5.82 27.98 7.46
CA TRP A 157 6.59 28.62 6.39
C TRP A 157 7.23 27.62 5.40
N LEU A 158 7.40 26.35 5.77
CA LEU A 158 7.82 25.27 4.86
C LEU A 158 6.67 24.71 4.00
N ARG A 159 5.41 25.09 4.29
CA ARG A 159 4.20 24.51 3.65
C ARG A 159 3.71 25.30 2.44
N HIS A 160 3.98 26.61 2.40
CA HIS A 160 3.45 27.54 1.39
C HIS A 160 4.57 28.19 0.57
N THR A 161 5.17 27.46 -0.38
CA THR A 161 6.12 28.05 -1.34
C THR A 161 5.65 28.03 -2.78
N THR A 162 4.44 27.53 -3.07
CA THR A 162 3.95 27.44 -4.46
C THR A 162 3.19 28.67 -4.97
N ARG A 163 2.83 29.65 -4.13
CA ARG A 163 2.26 30.93 -4.59
C ARG A 163 2.55 32.05 -3.60
N LEU A 164 3.56 32.86 -3.85
CA LEU A 164 3.66 34.19 -3.23
C LEU A 164 3.73 35.24 -4.35
N PRO A 165 2.88 36.28 -4.33
CA PRO A 165 3.02 37.41 -5.20
C PRO A 165 4.37 38.09 -4.93
N LEU A 166 5.16 38.27 -5.98
CA LEU A 166 6.40 39.06 -5.98
C LEU A 166 6.06 40.46 -5.45
N GLY A 167 6.49 40.79 -4.23
CA GLY A 167 6.24 42.16 -3.73
C GLY A 167 6.55 42.46 -2.26
N ARG A 168 6.90 41.49 -1.40
CA ARG A 168 7.29 41.79 0.00
C ARG A 168 8.71 41.34 0.27
N ALA A 169 9.61 42.30 0.45
CA ALA A 169 11.05 42.14 0.72
C ALA A 169 11.38 41.58 2.13
N GLY A 170 10.56 40.65 2.60
CA GLY A 170 10.71 39.92 3.86
C GLY A 170 10.08 38.53 3.77
N GLY A 171 10.22 37.88 2.60
CA GLY A 171 9.67 36.55 2.35
C GLY A 171 10.35 35.47 3.20
N PRO A 172 9.64 34.36 3.50
CA PRO A 172 10.23 33.26 4.26
C PRO A 172 11.48 32.73 3.54
N ALA A 173 12.51 32.40 4.32
CA ALA A 173 13.75 31.82 3.81
C ALA A 173 13.46 30.63 2.87
N SER A 174 14.24 30.52 1.79
CA SER A 174 14.15 29.39 0.87
C SER A 174 14.29 28.05 1.64
N PRO A 175 13.54 26.99 1.26
CA PRO A 175 13.63 25.72 1.95
C PRO A 175 15.06 25.17 1.89
N SER A 176 15.51 24.52 2.97
CA SER A 176 16.85 23.92 3.00
C SER A 176 17.00 22.81 1.94
N PRO A 177 18.24 22.55 1.44
CA PRO A 177 18.49 21.49 0.46
C PRO A 177 18.04 20.09 0.90
N ALA A 178 18.08 19.81 2.21
CA ALA A 178 17.61 18.54 2.75
C ALA A 178 16.08 18.40 2.65
N PHE A 179 15.33 19.49 2.86
CA PHE A 179 13.87 19.50 2.74
C PHE A 179 13.42 19.29 1.30
N THR A 180 14.10 19.93 0.34
CA THR A 180 13.81 19.76 -1.09
C THR A 180 14.16 18.35 -1.57
N GLY A 181 15.26 17.77 -1.07
CA GLY A 181 15.64 16.38 -1.32
C GLY A 181 14.61 15.37 -0.82
N ASP A 182 14.17 15.50 0.44
CA ASP A 182 13.15 14.62 1.05
C ASP A 182 11.82 14.67 0.28
N ARG A 183 11.40 15.86 -0.16
CA ARG A 183 10.19 16.04 -0.97
C ARG A 183 10.32 15.35 -2.33
N ARG A 184 11.42 15.58 -3.05
CA ARG A 184 11.66 14.98 -4.37
C ARG A 184 11.70 13.46 -4.28
N LEU A 185 12.37 12.91 -3.26
CA LEU A 185 12.41 11.46 -3.03
C LEU A 185 10.99 10.91 -2.80
N SER A 186 10.20 11.56 -1.96
CA SER A 186 8.80 11.17 -1.71
C SER A 186 7.95 11.17 -2.99
N GLU A 187 8.14 12.15 -3.87
CA GLU A 187 7.41 12.24 -5.15
C GLU A 187 7.80 11.10 -6.10
N ILE A 188 9.10 10.77 -6.17
CA ILE A 188 9.62 9.63 -6.95
C ILE A 188 9.05 8.31 -6.40
N GLN A 189 9.11 8.10 -5.08
CA GLN A 189 8.60 6.91 -4.42
C GLN A 189 7.10 6.70 -4.68
N ALA A 190 6.28 7.76 -4.51
CA ALA A 190 4.85 7.70 -4.79
C ALA A 190 4.55 7.41 -6.26
N THR A 191 5.35 7.98 -7.18
CA THR A 191 5.20 7.76 -8.62
C THR A 191 5.54 6.32 -9.00
N ALA A 192 6.67 5.79 -8.53
CA ALA A 192 7.07 4.40 -8.76
C ALA A 192 6.02 3.43 -8.20
N ALA A 193 5.58 3.65 -6.96
CA ALA A 193 4.53 2.87 -6.31
C ALA A 193 3.25 2.80 -7.15
N ARG A 194 2.80 3.95 -7.67
CA ARG A 194 1.62 4.04 -8.52
C ARG A 194 1.74 3.17 -9.77
N TYR A 195 2.88 3.19 -10.45
CA TYR A 195 3.10 2.36 -11.64
C TYR A 195 3.20 0.87 -11.30
N PHE A 196 3.94 0.50 -10.26
CA PHE A 196 4.09 -0.89 -9.83
C PHE A 196 2.73 -1.52 -9.53
N VAL A 197 1.90 -0.82 -8.76
CA VAL A 197 0.53 -1.26 -8.44
C VAL A 197 -0.36 -1.28 -9.68
N ALA A 198 -0.35 -0.21 -10.49
CA ALA A 198 -1.23 -0.08 -11.64
C ALA A 198 -0.99 -1.17 -12.70
N ILE A 199 0.27 -1.50 -12.98
CA ILE A 199 0.65 -2.55 -13.93
C ILE A 199 0.17 -3.92 -13.41
N ALA A 200 0.42 -4.21 -12.14
CA ALA A 200 0.00 -5.47 -11.52
C ALA A 200 -1.52 -5.66 -11.58
N ILE A 201 -2.32 -4.66 -11.19
CA ILE A 201 -3.79 -4.82 -11.16
C ILE A 201 -4.43 -4.91 -12.53
N LEU A 202 -3.85 -4.28 -13.55
CA LEU A 202 -4.35 -4.42 -14.92
C LEU A 202 -4.12 -5.84 -15.44
N TYR A 203 -2.96 -6.42 -15.14
CA TYR A 203 -2.70 -7.83 -15.44
C TYR A 203 -3.65 -8.75 -14.66
N TYR A 204 -3.85 -8.51 -13.37
CA TYR A 204 -4.77 -9.31 -12.55
C TYR A 204 -6.22 -9.21 -13.00
N SER A 205 -6.64 -8.04 -13.48
CA SER A 205 -7.96 -7.84 -14.07
C SER A 205 -8.14 -8.73 -15.30
N LEU A 206 -7.16 -8.72 -16.22
CA LEU A 206 -7.17 -9.53 -17.43
C LEU A 206 -7.23 -11.03 -17.08
N GLU A 207 -6.35 -11.49 -16.19
CA GLU A 207 -6.32 -12.88 -15.74
C GLU A 207 -7.65 -13.33 -15.12
N GLN A 208 -8.29 -12.48 -14.32
CA GLN A 208 -9.58 -12.81 -13.71
C GLN A 208 -10.73 -12.85 -14.72
N PHE A 209 -10.72 -12.01 -15.75
CA PHE A 209 -11.69 -12.11 -16.85
C PHE A 209 -11.53 -13.39 -17.67
N LEU A 210 -10.27 -13.80 -17.93
CA LEU A 210 -9.96 -14.99 -18.71
C LEU A 210 -10.15 -16.30 -17.91
N HIS A 211 -9.98 -16.26 -16.58
CA HIS A 211 -9.90 -17.43 -15.74
C HIS A 211 -10.73 -17.30 -14.45
N ALA A 212 -12.05 -17.16 -14.59
CA ALA A 212 -12.96 -16.88 -13.47
C ALA A 212 -13.05 -17.98 -12.38
N ASN A 213 -12.53 -19.19 -12.63
CA ASN A 213 -12.57 -20.31 -11.68
C ASN A 213 -11.52 -20.20 -10.55
N TYR A 214 -10.51 -19.35 -10.71
CA TYR A 214 -9.45 -19.16 -9.71
C TYR A 214 -9.88 -18.20 -8.61
N VAL A 215 -9.16 -18.21 -7.48
CA VAL A 215 -9.44 -17.31 -6.36
C VAL A 215 -9.36 -15.84 -6.80
N PRO A 216 -10.30 -14.98 -6.37
CA PRO A 216 -10.38 -13.58 -6.78
C PRO A 216 -9.27 -12.74 -6.14
N GLY A 217 -8.78 -11.71 -6.82
CA GLY A 217 -7.76 -10.81 -6.30
C GLY A 217 -6.39 -11.04 -6.95
N ILE A 218 -5.50 -11.79 -6.32
CA ILE A 218 -4.19 -12.12 -6.90
C ILE A 218 -4.32 -13.49 -7.61
N PRO A 219 -4.15 -13.56 -8.95
CA PRO A 219 -4.41 -14.78 -9.73
C PRO A 219 -3.27 -15.80 -9.53
N LEU A 220 -3.28 -16.46 -8.37
CA LEU A 220 -2.38 -17.57 -8.04
C LEU A 220 -3.04 -18.91 -8.38
N ASN A 221 -2.25 -19.98 -8.40
CA ASN A 221 -2.71 -21.32 -8.79
C ASN A 221 -3.56 -21.99 -7.68
N ARG A 222 -4.77 -21.46 -7.45
CA ARG A 222 -5.77 -22.03 -6.55
C ARG A 222 -7.17 -21.77 -7.08
N VAL A 223 -7.93 -22.86 -7.20
CA VAL A 223 -9.36 -22.80 -7.53
C VAL A 223 -10.14 -22.47 -6.26
N THR A 224 -11.18 -21.66 -6.39
CA THR A 224 -12.04 -21.32 -5.26
C THR A 224 -12.74 -22.59 -4.74
N PRO A 225 -12.73 -22.87 -3.42
CA PRO A 225 -13.40 -24.05 -2.88
C PRO A 225 -14.88 -24.12 -3.28
N PRO A 226 -15.43 -25.29 -3.67
CA PRO A 226 -16.78 -25.41 -4.23
C PRO A 226 -17.91 -25.03 -3.25
N GLY A 227 -17.63 -24.87 -1.95
CA GLY A 227 -18.59 -24.37 -0.95
C GLY A 227 -18.57 -22.86 -0.73
N LEU A 228 -17.75 -22.11 -1.46
CA LEU A 228 -17.65 -20.66 -1.29
C LEU A 228 -18.73 -19.93 -2.10
N PHE A 229 -19.59 -19.22 -1.40
CA PHE A 229 -20.73 -18.52 -2.00
C PHE A 229 -20.27 -17.47 -3.03
N GLY A 230 -20.83 -17.55 -4.24
CA GLY A 230 -20.66 -16.52 -5.27
C GLY A 230 -19.23 -16.40 -5.82
N HIS A 231 -18.45 -17.49 -5.90
CA HIS A 231 -17.05 -17.45 -6.37
C HIS A 231 -16.88 -16.64 -7.67
N ALA A 232 -17.70 -16.90 -8.70
CA ALA A 232 -17.64 -16.18 -9.97
C ALA A 232 -17.99 -14.69 -9.82
N PHE A 233 -18.95 -14.36 -8.95
CA PHE A 233 -19.31 -12.97 -8.65
C PHE A 233 -18.10 -12.22 -8.09
N TRP A 234 -17.41 -12.77 -7.08
CA TRP A 234 -16.24 -12.13 -6.47
C TRP A 234 -15.10 -11.91 -7.47
N THR A 235 -14.87 -12.88 -8.37
CA THR A 235 -13.82 -12.79 -9.40
C THR A 235 -14.11 -11.70 -10.42
N TYR A 236 -15.32 -11.66 -10.99
CA TYR A 236 -15.68 -10.60 -11.94
C TYR A 236 -15.81 -9.22 -11.29
N PHE A 237 -16.32 -9.16 -10.05
CA PHE A 237 -16.41 -7.93 -9.26
C PHE A 237 -15.02 -7.32 -9.03
N ALA A 238 -14.05 -8.13 -8.60
CA ALA A 238 -12.67 -7.69 -8.45
C ALA A 238 -12.07 -7.27 -9.80
N ALA A 239 -12.29 -8.05 -10.87
CA ALA A 239 -11.75 -7.77 -12.20
C ALA A 239 -12.19 -6.40 -12.75
N VAL A 240 -13.48 -6.07 -12.67
CA VAL A 240 -14.03 -4.77 -13.11
C VAL A 240 -13.38 -3.62 -12.34
N ILE A 241 -13.32 -3.73 -11.01
CA ILE A 241 -12.76 -2.67 -10.17
C ILE A 241 -11.26 -2.50 -10.44
N TYR A 242 -10.54 -3.61 -10.64
CA TYR A 242 -9.11 -3.60 -10.97
C TYR A 242 -8.85 -2.92 -12.33
N ALA A 243 -9.69 -3.17 -13.34
CA ALA A 243 -9.57 -2.53 -14.65
C ALA A 243 -9.74 -1.00 -14.53
N VAL A 244 -10.83 -0.56 -13.90
CA VAL A 244 -11.16 0.86 -13.75
C VAL A 244 -10.09 1.57 -12.91
N ALA A 245 -9.74 1.01 -11.75
CA ALA A 245 -8.73 1.59 -10.87
C ALA A 245 -7.35 1.61 -11.54
N GLY A 246 -6.95 0.54 -12.26
CA GLY A 246 -5.70 0.47 -13.00
C GLY A 246 -5.56 1.56 -14.06
N VAL A 247 -6.60 1.78 -14.86
CA VAL A 247 -6.60 2.86 -15.87
C VAL A 247 -6.52 4.23 -15.21
N LEU A 248 -7.28 4.47 -14.14
CA LEU A 248 -7.24 5.74 -13.39
C LEU A 248 -5.86 6.00 -12.78
N LEU A 249 -5.26 4.97 -12.18
CA LEU A 249 -3.92 5.06 -11.61
C LEU A 249 -2.87 5.33 -12.69
N LEU A 250 -2.89 4.66 -13.84
CA LEU A 250 -1.94 4.93 -14.94
C LEU A 250 -2.06 6.36 -15.47
N ARG A 251 -3.29 6.84 -15.66
CA ARG A 251 -3.57 8.19 -16.16
C ARG A 251 -3.35 9.30 -15.13
N ASN A 252 -2.96 8.95 -13.90
CA ASN A 252 -2.80 9.86 -12.78
C ASN A 252 -4.08 10.69 -12.50
N LYS A 253 -5.25 10.05 -12.62
CA LYS A 253 -6.56 10.68 -12.38
C LYS A 253 -7.21 10.05 -11.15
N HIS A 254 -7.74 10.87 -10.25
CA HIS A 254 -8.46 10.41 -9.05
C HIS A 254 -7.70 9.33 -8.27
N THR A 255 -6.38 9.43 -8.21
CA THR A 255 -5.50 8.34 -7.76
C THR A 255 -5.72 7.95 -6.31
N ARG A 256 -5.93 8.93 -5.42
CA ARG A 256 -6.25 8.69 -4.01
C ARG A 256 -7.56 7.95 -3.84
N SER A 257 -8.63 8.39 -4.49
CA SER A 257 -9.96 7.74 -4.38
C SER A 257 -9.97 6.37 -5.06
N ALA A 258 -9.33 6.22 -6.22
CA ALA A 258 -9.18 4.95 -6.90
C ALA A 258 -8.43 3.93 -6.02
N ALA A 259 -7.28 4.30 -5.45
CA ALA A 259 -6.53 3.42 -4.55
C ALA A 259 -7.30 3.08 -3.26
N THR A 260 -8.05 4.05 -2.71
CA THR A 260 -8.89 3.82 -1.52
C THR A 260 -10.03 2.85 -1.80
N ALA A 261 -10.77 3.06 -2.89
CA ALA A 261 -11.89 2.19 -3.29
C ALA A 261 -11.40 0.78 -3.64
N LEU A 262 -10.24 0.68 -4.32
CA LEU A 262 -9.59 -0.58 -4.63
C LEU A 262 -9.17 -1.32 -3.35
N GLY A 263 -8.50 -0.63 -2.40
CA GLY A 263 -8.13 -1.22 -1.10
C GLY A 263 -9.35 -1.71 -0.30
N ALA A 264 -10.43 -0.92 -0.28
CA ALA A 264 -11.68 -1.30 0.37
C ALA A 264 -12.32 -2.54 -0.29
N THR A 265 -12.31 -2.60 -1.62
CA THR A 265 -12.79 -3.76 -2.39
C THR A 265 -12.01 -5.02 -2.02
N VAL A 266 -10.67 -4.94 -2.00
CA VAL A 266 -9.82 -6.07 -1.63
C VAL A 266 -10.08 -6.50 -0.20
N LEU A 267 -10.32 -5.58 0.75
CA LEU A 267 -10.71 -5.95 2.11
C LEU A 267 -12.04 -6.69 2.18
N VAL A 268 -13.03 -6.29 1.37
CA VAL A 268 -14.31 -7.01 1.29
C VAL A 268 -14.07 -8.43 0.76
N VAL A 269 -13.24 -8.58 -0.28
CA VAL A 269 -12.86 -9.91 -0.80
C VAL A 269 -12.09 -10.71 0.26
N VAL A 270 -11.20 -10.08 1.04
CA VAL A 270 -10.51 -10.73 2.15
C VAL A 270 -11.51 -11.29 3.16
N ALA A 271 -12.48 -10.47 3.58
CA ALA A 271 -13.48 -10.88 4.55
C ALA A 271 -14.43 -11.97 4.01
N ALA A 272 -14.89 -11.84 2.76
CA ALA A 272 -15.88 -12.72 2.16
C ALA A 272 -15.28 -14.05 1.66
N VAL A 273 -14.02 -14.05 1.24
CA VAL A 273 -13.38 -15.19 0.56
C VAL A 273 -12.24 -15.76 1.39
N TYR A 274 -11.25 -14.93 1.70
CA TYR A 274 -9.97 -15.39 2.23
C TYR A 274 -10.01 -15.74 3.72
N VAL A 275 -10.80 -15.04 4.53
CA VAL A 275 -11.01 -15.38 5.94
C VAL A 275 -11.73 -16.74 6.07
N PRO A 276 -12.89 -16.99 5.42
CA PRO A 276 -13.51 -18.30 5.42
C PRO A 276 -12.57 -19.40 4.90
N MET A 277 -11.82 -19.13 3.84
CA MET A 277 -10.86 -20.09 3.28
C MET A 277 -9.74 -20.42 4.28
N ALA A 278 -9.18 -19.43 4.98
CA ALA A 278 -8.16 -19.65 6.00
C ALA A 278 -8.70 -20.45 7.19
N VAL A 279 -9.92 -20.17 7.65
CA VAL A 279 -10.60 -20.89 8.74
C VAL A 279 -10.95 -22.32 8.36
N ALA A 280 -11.31 -22.56 7.09
CA ALA A 280 -11.62 -23.89 6.59
C ALA A 280 -10.36 -24.75 6.43
N LEU A 281 -9.27 -24.18 5.88
CA LEU A 281 -8.05 -24.93 5.59
C LEU A 281 -7.16 -25.14 6.83
N ARG A 282 -7.15 -24.20 7.79
CA ARG A 282 -6.38 -24.25 9.05
C ARG A 282 -4.90 -24.63 8.88
N ASN A 283 -4.32 -24.28 7.73
CA ASN A 283 -2.97 -24.62 7.35
C ASN A 283 -2.26 -23.40 6.73
N LEU A 284 -0.98 -23.58 6.40
CA LEU A 284 -0.16 -22.51 5.82
C LEU A 284 -0.69 -22.02 4.47
N ILE A 285 -1.29 -22.89 3.67
CA ILE A 285 -1.85 -22.50 2.36
C ILE A 285 -2.96 -21.48 2.59
N GLY A 286 -3.96 -21.81 3.41
CA GLY A 286 -5.06 -20.89 3.71
C GLY A 286 -4.58 -19.59 4.35
N PHE A 287 -3.60 -19.66 5.25
CA PHE A 287 -2.98 -18.47 5.84
C PHE A 287 -2.29 -17.60 4.79
N ASN A 288 -1.50 -18.17 3.89
CA ASN A 288 -0.73 -17.40 2.89
C ASN A 288 -1.64 -16.64 1.94
N PHE A 289 -2.69 -17.29 1.44
CA PHE A 289 -3.68 -16.60 0.60
C PHE A 289 -4.37 -15.43 1.30
N LEU A 290 -4.70 -15.59 2.58
CA LEU A 290 -5.25 -14.51 3.40
C LEU A 290 -4.22 -13.38 3.61
N ALA A 291 -3.01 -13.74 4.02
CA ALA A 291 -1.93 -12.80 4.31
C ALA A 291 -1.52 -12.02 3.06
N ASP A 292 -1.32 -12.68 1.91
CA ASP A 292 -0.98 -12.05 0.63
C ASP A 292 -2.02 -11.01 0.22
N THR A 293 -3.30 -11.41 0.23
CA THR A 293 -4.38 -10.54 -0.21
C THR A 293 -4.61 -9.38 0.76
N LEU A 294 -4.46 -9.62 2.07
CA LEU A 294 -4.52 -8.56 3.07
C LEU A 294 -3.35 -7.58 2.94
N MET A 295 -2.14 -8.08 2.70
CA MET A 295 -0.96 -7.25 2.47
C MET A 295 -1.12 -6.39 1.21
N PHE A 296 -1.75 -6.96 0.18
CA PHE A 296 -2.10 -6.25 -1.04
C PHE A 296 -3.10 -5.11 -0.76
N ALA A 297 -4.15 -5.36 0.04
CA ALA A 297 -5.04 -4.28 0.49
C ALA A 297 -4.25 -3.20 1.26
N GLY A 298 -3.32 -3.60 2.13
CA GLY A 298 -2.41 -2.69 2.83
C GLY A 298 -1.61 -1.81 1.88
N ALA A 299 -1.02 -2.40 0.83
CA ALA A 299 -0.25 -1.68 -0.20
C ALA A 299 -1.11 -0.62 -0.91
N LEU A 300 -2.38 -0.94 -1.19
CA LEU A 300 -3.33 -0.02 -1.82
C LEU A 300 -3.71 1.17 -0.94
N PHE A 301 -3.93 0.94 0.36
CA PHE A 301 -4.19 2.04 1.30
C PHE A 301 -2.93 2.88 1.55
N LEU A 302 -1.74 2.27 1.60
CA LEU A 302 -0.49 3.02 1.66
C LEU A 302 -0.31 3.90 0.42
N LEU A 303 -0.64 3.38 -0.78
CA LEU A 303 -0.70 4.17 -2.00
C LEU A 303 -1.69 5.33 -1.89
N ALA A 304 -2.91 5.07 -1.45
CA ALA A 304 -3.91 6.12 -1.24
C ALA A 304 -3.42 7.22 -0.27
N ALA A 305 -2.75 6.85 0.81
CA ALA A 305 -2.17 7.79 1.77
C ALA A 305 -0.99 8.61 1.18
N ALA A 306 -0.28 8.08 0.19
CA ALA A 306 0.80 8.78 -0.50
C ALA A 306 0.29 9.75 -1.58
N MET A 307 -0.93 9.55 -2.09
CA MET A 307 -1.48 10.38 -3.16
C MET A 307 -2.06 11.71 -2.63
N PRO A 308 -2.03 12.79 -3.43
CA PRO A 308 -2.56 14.09 -3.02
C PRO A 308 -4.07 14.03 -2.70
N VAL A 309 -4.48 14.81 -1.69
CA VAL A 309 -5.90 15.06 -1.43
C VAL A 309 -6.40 16.06 -2.47
N THR A 310 -7.41 15.68 -3.26
CA THR A 310 -8.09 16.63 -4.14
C THR A 310 -8.79 17.67 -3.25
N PRO A 311 -8.55 18.98 -3.42
CA PRO A 311 -9.30 20.00 -2.70
C PRO A 311 -10.79 19.81 -3.02
N SER A 312 -11.63 19.67 -2.00
CA SER A 312 -13.08 19.67 -2.21
C SER A 312 -13.49 21.01 -2.80
N ALA A 313 -14.37 20.99 -3.80
CA ALA A 313 -14.91 22.19 -4.44
C ALA A 313 -15.59 23.18 -3.47
N SER A 314 -15.85 22.76 -2.23
CA SER A 314 -16.49 23.56 -1.17
C SER A 314 -15.68 24.77 -0.70
N ALA A 315 -14.39 24.89 -1.01
CA ALA A 315 -13.61 26.08 -0.69
C ALA A 315 -13.75 27.21 -1.72
N GLY A 316 -14.21 26.89 -2.94
CA GLY A 316 -14.37 27.87 -4.04
C GLY A 316 -15.72 28.60 -4.03
N ASP A 317 -16.72 28.08 -3.32
CA ASP A 317 -18.06 28.69 -3.27
C ASP A 317 -18.15 29.80 -2.21
N HIS A 318 -17.42 29.69 -1.08
CA HIS A 318 -17.39 30.76 -0.07
C HIS A 318 -16.69 32.04 -0.52
N GLU A 319 -15.78 31.95 -1.49
CA GLU A 319 -15.09 33.12 -2.04
C GLU A 319 -15.90 33.77 -3.18
N ARG A 320 -16.73 32.98 -3.88
CA ARG A 320 -17.62 33.47 -4.94
C ARG A 320 -18.84 34.19 -4.36
N ASP A 321 -19.36 33.73 -3.22
CA ASP A 321 -20.52 34.32 -2.54
C ASP A 321 -20.25 35.71 -1.92
N LYS A 322 -19.00 35.99 -1.50
CA LYS A 322 -18.60 37.32 -1.02
C LYS A 322 -18.44 38.37 -2.12
N SER A 323 -18.32 37.95 -3.38
CA SER A 323 -18.21 38.86 -4.52
C SER A 323 -19.55 39.32 -5.08
N SER A 324 -20.65 38.70 -4.63
CA SER A 324 -22.02 39.00 -5.06
C SER A 324 -22.82 39.90 -4.13
N GLU A 325 -22.25 40.41 -3.03
CA GLU A 325 -22.92 41.44 -2.23
C GLU A 325 -23.01 42.77 -3.03
N PRO A 326 -24.23 43.28 -3.32
CA PRO A 326 -24.36 44.55 -4.00
C PRO A 326 -23.91 45.67 -3.05
N ARG A 327 -22.86 46.40 -3.45
CA ARG A 327 -22.43 47.64 -2.79
C ARG A 327 -23.62 48.59 -2.67
N ALA A 328 -24.19 48.68 -1.47
CA ALA A 328 -25.22 49.65 -1.14
C ALA A 328 -24.72 51.05 -1.48
N ARG A 329 -25.42 51.72 -2.40
CA ARG A 329 -25.18 53.11 -2.79
C ARG A 329 -25.33 53.98 -1.54
N ALA A 330 -24.27 54.71 -1.20
CA ALA A 330 -24.33 55.78 -0.21
C ALA A 330 -25.35 56.83 -0.67
N ALA A 331 -26.45 56.95 0.07
CA ALA A 331 -27.38 58.06 -0.05
C ALA A 331 -26.66 59.34 0.40
N GLY A 332 -26.58 60.33 -0.49
CA GLY A 332 -26.11 61.67 -0.14
C GLY A 332 -27.14 62.40 0.71
N PRO A 333 -26.72 63.26 1.66
CA PRO A 333 -27.64 63.97 2.53
C PRO A 333 -28.37 65.09 1.78
N SER A 334 -29.70 65.10 1.88
CA SER A 334 -30.55 66.26 1.58
C SER A 334 -30.38 67.30 2.70
N LEU A 335 -30.07 68.54 2.32
CA LEU A 335 -30.15 69.72 3.18
C LEU A 335 -31.07 70.76 2.52
N PRO A 336 -31.75 71.59 3.34
CA PRO A 336 -33.04 72.23 3.04
C PRO A 336 -33.02 73.31 1.95
#